data_AF-A0A0P6WVM8-F1
#
_entry.id   AF-A0A0P6WVM8-F1
#
_cell.length_a   1.000
_cell.length_b   1.000
_cell.length_c   1.000
_cell.angle_alpha   90.00
_cell.angle_beta   90.00
_cell.angle_gamma   90.00
#
_symmetry.space_group_name_H-M   'P 1'
#
loop_
_entity.id
_entity.type
_entity.pdbx_description
1 polymer ?
#
loop_
_entity_poly.entity_id
_entity_poly.type
_entity_poly.pdbx_seq_one_letter_code
_entity_poly.pdbx_strand_id
1 'polypeptide(L)'
;MPIFPNEFEQTLLSRDISLNPSQKRYLRTTLLSFEKSLRLISRLLVEDESGILYSRTSAFSPAEIQTLNEKIAAAFEVLQKFTSVLEIESRTEDPLKTIQAQLSLSWVGLEDCHAKQVRSYGKLNDATADTIDQGIEQLIQTLLELMQITSGSQLDDPSIPAYFENDDE
;
A
#
# COMPACT_ATOMS: atom_id res chain seq x y z
N MET A 1 -10.67 -13.11 26.11
CA MET A 1 -12.15 -13.20 26.03
C MET A 1 -12.51 -13.12 24.55
N PRO A 2 -13.22 -14.09 23.95
CA PRO A 2 -13.53 -14.05 22.52
C PRO A 2 -14.35 -12.79 22.21
N ILE A 3 -13.91 -12.02 21.21
CA ILE A 3 -14.48 -10.71 20.88
C ILE A 3 -15.83 -10.83 20.16
N PHE A 4 -16.22 -12.05 19.75
CA PHE A 4 -17.51 -12.35 19.17
C PHE A 4 -18.19 -13.52 19.87
N PRO A 5 -19.51 -13.45 20.10
CA PRO A 5 -20.27 -14.56 20.65
C PRO A 5 -20.31 -15.75 19.67
N ASN A 6 -20.35 -16.94 20.26
CA ASN A 6 -20.47 -18.27 19.62
C ASN A 6 -21.60 -18.36 18.57
N GLU A 7 -22.57 -17.43 18.59
CA GLU A 7 -23.69 -17.33 17.66
C GLU A 7 -23.29 -16.98 16.21
N PHE A 8 -22.22 -16.23 15.99
CA PHE A 8 -21.77 -15.89 14.63
C PHE A 8 -21.29 -17.14 13.88
N GLU A 9 -20.54 -18.00 14.57
CA GLU A 9 -20.05 -19.27 14.02
C GLU A 9 -21.21 -20.24 13.76
N GLN A 10 -22.16 -20.35 14.68
CA GLN A 10 -23.34 -21.21 14.50
C GLN A 10 -24.26 -20.75 13.37
N THR A 11 -24.37 -19.44 13.12
CA THR A 11 -25.21 -18.90 12.05
C THR A 11 -24.58 -19.09 10.66
N LEU A 12 -23.25 -19.01 10.55
CA LEU A 12 -22.53 -19.21 9.30
C LEU A 12 -22.49 -20.69 8.90
N LEU A 13 -22.34 -21.61 9.85
CA LEU A 13 -22.27 -23.05 9.58
C LEU A 13 -23.63 -23.69 9.27
N SER A 14 -24.75 -22.99 9.54
CA SER A 14 -26.11 -23.51 9.38
C SER A 14 -26.82 -23.06 8.10
N ARG A 15 -26.18 -22.23 7.26
CA ARG A 15 -26.77 -21.70 6.02
C ARG A 15 -25.99 -22.15 4.80
N ASP A 16 -26.71 -22.52 3.76
CA ASP A 16 -26.16 -22.82 2.44
C ASP A 16 -25.77 -21.49 1.76
N ILE A 17 -24.51 -21.08 1.89
CA ILE A 17 -24.02 -19.81 1.34
C ILE A 17 -23.43 -20.07 -0.04
N SER A 18 -24.18 -19.72 -1.10
CA SER A 18 -23.69 -19.74 -2.48
C SER A 18 -23.42 -18.32 -2.97
N LEU A 19 -22.15 -18.02 -3.28
CA LEU A 19 -21.72 -16.74 -3.83
C LEU A 19 -21.40 -16.87 -5.32
N ASN A 20 -21.90 -15.95 -6.12
CA ASN A 20 -21.51 -15.84 -7.53
C ASN A 20 -20.09 -15.23 -7.67
N PRO A 21 -19.42 -15.37 -8.83
CA PRO A 21 -18.05 -14.88 -9.02
C PRO A 21 -17.88 -13.38 -8.76
N SER A 22 -18.86 -12.55 -9.13
CA SER A 22 -18.81 -11.10 -8.89
C SER A 22 -18.88 -10.76 -7.40
N GLN A 23 -19.71 -11.47 -6.64
CA GLN A 23 -19.81 -11.34 -5.18
C GLN A 23 -18.51 -11.80 -4.50
N LYS A 24 -17.96 -12.96 -4.90
CA LYS A 24 -16.65 -13.43 -4.40
C LYS A 24 -15.56 -12.41 -4.69
N ARG A 25 -15.53 -11.82 -5.89
CA ARG A 25 -14.56 -10.77 -6.25
C ARG A 25 -14.72 -9.52 -5.39
N TYR A 26 -15.94 -9.02 -5.22
CA TYR A 26 -16.20 -7.84 -4.39
C TYR A 26 -15.74 -8.07 -2.95
N LEU A 27 -16.19 -9.17 -2.33
CA LEU A 27 -15.82 -9.52 -0.96
C LEU A 27 -14.31 -9.67 -0.82
N ARG A 28 -13.64 -10.36 -1.75
CA ARG A 28 -12.18 -10.50 -1.74
C ARG A 28 -11.49 -9.14 -1.74
N THR A 29 -11.89 -8.21 -2.62
CA THR A 29 -11.29 -6.87 -2.67
C THR A 29 -11.49 -6.10 -1.36
N THR A 30 -12.71 -6.13 -0.81
CA THR A 30 -13.02 -5.44 0.45
C THR A 30 -12.25 -6.04 1.64
N LEU A 31 -12.25 -7.37 1.76
CA LEU A 31 -11.56 -8.09 2.84
C LEU A 31 -10.04 -7.91 2.75
N LEU A 32 -9.45 -7.92 1.55
CA LEU A 32 -8.04 -7.64 1.35
C LEU A 32 -7.69 -6.21 1.76
N SER A 33 -8.53 -5.23 1.42
CA SER A 33 -8.33 -3.84 1.87
C SER A 33 -8.34 -3.74 3.39
N PHE A 34 -9.30 -4.40 4.04
CA PHE A 34 -9.39 -4.44 5.51
C PHE A 34 -8.15 -5.11 6.13
N GLU A 35 -7.69 -6.23 5.58
CA GLU A 35 -6.48 -6.91 6.02
C GLU A 35 -5.25 -6.00 5.94
N LYS A 36 -5.07 -5.31 4.80
CA LYS A 36 -3.96 -4.36 4.60
C LYS A 36 -4.01 -3.22 5.62
N SER A 37 -5.20 -2.70 5.94
CA SER A 37 -5.37 -1.69 7.00
C SER A 37 -4.96 -2.21 8.37
N LEU A 38 -5.36 -3.43 8.75
CA LEU A 38 -4.96 -4.04 10.03
C LEU A 38 -3.44 -4.22 10.12
N ARG A 39 -2.81 -4.69 9.04
CA ARG A 39 -1.35 -4.84 8.97
C ARG A 39 -0.64 -3.48 9.08
N LEU A 40 -1.16 -2.46 8.40
CA LEU A 40 -0.63 -1.10 8.51
C LEU A 40 -0.71 -0.59 9.95
N ILE A 41 -1.88 -0.67 10.58
CA ILE A 41 -2.08 -0.24 11.98
C ILE A 41 -1.08 -0.97 12.89
N SER A 42 -0.95 -2.29 12.74
CA SER A 42 -0.01 -3.08 13.53
C SER A 42 1.43 -2.57 13.41
N ARG A 43 1.91 -2.24 12.19
CA ARG A 43 3.24 -1.62 12.03
C ARG A 43 3.35 -0.25 12.70
N LEU A 44 2.32 0.58 12.57
CA LEU A 44 2.31 1.94 13.13
C LEU A 44 2.35 1.94 14.67
N LEU A 45 1.96 0.85 15.33
CA LEU A 45 1.99 0.73 16.80
C LEU A 45 3.35 0.34 17.37
N VAL A 46 4.24 -0.26 16.56
CA VAL A 46 5.51 -0.84 17.04
C VAL A 46 6.65 0.15 16.96
N GLU A 47 6.66 1.03 15.95
CA GLU A 47 7.83 1.82 15.60
C GLU A 47 7.53 3.31 15.57
N ASP A 48 8.17 4.03 16.49
CA ASP A 48 8.49 5.43 16.27
C ASP A 48 9.38 5.51 15.02
N GLU A 49 9.06 6.45 14.14
CA GLU A 49 9.71 6.57 12.84
C GLU A 49 10.25 7.98 12.71
N SER A 50 11.54 8.12 12.43
CA SER A 50 12.16 9.40 12.13
C SER A 50 12.61 9.40 10.67
N GLY A 51 11.77 9.96 9.81
CA GLY A 51 12.12 10.25 8.42
C GLY A 51 12.85 11.58 8.26
N ILE A 52 13.23 11.89 7.02
CA ILE A 52 13.89 13.17 6.65
C ILE A 52 12.90 14.33 6.74
N LEU A 53 11.67 14.12 6.25
CA LEU A 53 10.63 15.16 6.17
C LEU A 53 9.51 15.01 7.20
N TYR A 54 9.51 13.91 7.96
CA TYR A 54 8.50 13.65 8.98
C TYR A 54 9.10 12.87 10.13
N SER A 55 8.48 13.01 11.30
CA SER A 55 8.66 12.07 12.39
C SER A 55 7.28 11.62 12.88
N ARG A 56 7.19 10.36 13.30
CA ARG A 56 6.05 9.77 13.96
C ARG A 56 6.50 9.30 15.32
N THR A 57 5.84 9.83 16.34
CA THR A 57 5.89 9.29 17.70
C THR A 57 4.54 8.65 18.02
N SER A 58 4.57 7.45 18.58
CA SER A 58 3.37 6.79 19.06
C SER A 58 2.84 7.53 20.29
N ALA A 59 1.60 8.00 20.22
CA ALA A 59 0.93 8.64 21.35
C ALA A 59 0.21 7.62 22.27
N PHE A 60 0.27 6.33 21.93
CA PHE A 60 -0.44 5.28 22.66
C PHE A 60 0.34 4.84 23.89
N SER A 61 -0.36 4.70 25.01
CA SER A 61 0.19 4.04 26.19
C SER A 61 0.44 2.55 25.92
N PRO A 62 1.33 1.89 26.68
CA PRO A 62 1.56 0.45 26.54
C PRO A 62 0.28 -0.39 26.68
N ALA A 63 -0.68 0.03 27.51
CA ALA A 63 -1.96 -0.65 27.68
C ALA A 63 -2.88 -0.52 26.45
N GLU A 64 -2.88 0.64 25.79
CA GLU A 64 -3.63 0.85 24.55
C GLU A 64 -3.02 0.07 23.39
N ILE A 65 -1.69 0.04 23.27
CA ILE A 65 -0.97 -0.77 22.28
C ILE A 65 -1.34 -2.25 22.46
N GLN A 66 -1.29 -2.75 23.70
CA GLN A 66 -1.68 -4.14 23.99
C GLN A 66 -3.13 -4.41 23.59
N THR A 67 -4.05 -3.51 23.96
CA THR A 67 -5.48 -3.65 23.63
C THR A 67 -5.71 -3.66 22.11
N LEU A 68 -5.03 -2.78 21.36
CA LEU A 68 -5.12 -2.72 19.91
C LEU A 68 -4.56 -3.99 19.26
N ASN A 69 -3.41 -4.48 19.73
CA ASN A 69 -2.83 -5.73 19.22
C ASN A 69 -3.75 -6.92 19.46
N GLU A 70 -4.39 -7.02 20.63
CA GLU A 70 -5.39 -8.07 20.90
C GLU A 70 -6.60 -7.98 19.96
N LYS A 71 -7.08 -6.77 19.68
CA LYS A 71 -8.19 -6.54 18.74
C LYS A 71 -7.81 -6.89 17.31
N ILE A 72 -6.61 -6.53 16.87
CA ILE A 72 -6.08 -6.85 15.55
C ILE A 72 -5.93 -8.37 15.39
N ALA A 73 -5.35 -9.05 16.39
CA ALA A 73 -5.22 -10.51 16.38
C ALA A 73 -6.58 -11.20 16.25
N ALA A 74 -7.57 -10.80 17.05
CA ALA A 74 -8.92 -11.35 16.96
C ALA A 74 -9.60 -11.04 15.61
N ALA A 75 -9.34 -9.87 15.01
CA ALA A 75 -9.85 -9.54 13.69
C ALA A 75 -9.24 -10.46 12.60
N PHE A 76 -7.96 -10.80 12.69
CA PHE A 76 -7.34 -11.77 11.77
C PHE A 76 -7.93 -13.17 11.93
N GLU A 77 -8.20 -13.63 13.15
CA GLU A 77 -8.86 -14.92 13.37
C GLU A 77 -10.25 -14.97 12.73
N VAL A 78 -11.05 -13.89 12.90
CA VAL A 78 -12.36 -13.77 12.26
C VAL A 78 -12.24 -13.72 10.75
N LEU A 79 -11.29 -12.94 10.22
CA LEU A 79 -11.05 -12.84 8.79
C LEU A 79 -10.72 -14.20 8.18
N GLN A 80 -9.82 -14.95 8.81
CA GLN A 80 -9.41 -16.29 8.36
C GLN A 80 -10.60 -17.27 8.35
N LYS A 81 -11.41 -17.28 9.42
CA LYS A 81 -12.62 -18.12 9.48
C LYS A 81 -13.63 -17.71 8.43
N PHE A 82 -13.87 -16.41 8.27
CA PHE A 82 -14.88 -15.87 7.35
C PHE A 82 -14.52 -16.12 5.89
N THR A 83 -13.26 -15.92 5.49
CA THR A 83 -12.81 -16.22 4.13
C THR A 83 -12.86 -17.72 3.82
N SER A 84 -12.55 -18.57 4.81
CA SER A 84 -12.65 -20.02 4.70
C SER A 84 -14.09 -20.47 4.45
N VAL A 85 -15.05 -20.00 5.26
CA VAL A 85 -16.48 -20.32 5.10
C VAL A 85 -17.03 -19.88 3.74
N LEU A 86 -16.57 -18.74 3.23
CA LEU A 86 -17.03 -18.19 1.95
C LEU A 86 -16.25 -18.71 0.73
N GLU A 87 -15.28 -19.61 0.94
CA GLU A 87 -14.37 -20.11 -0.08
C GLU A 87 -13.74 -18.98 -0.90
N ILE A 88 -13.28 -17.94 -0.21
CA ILE A 88 -12.58 -16.81 -0.82
C ILE A 88 -11.10 -17.16 -0.89
N GLU A 89 -10.61 -17.38 -2.10
CA GLU A 89 -9.21 -17.69 -2.35
C GLU A 89 -8.29 -16.50 -2.02
N SER A 90 -7.17 -16.80 -1.36
CA SER A 90 -6.06 -15.87 -1.25
C SER A 90 -5.41 -15.67 -2.61
N ARG A 91 -4.82 -14.50 -2.81
CA ARG A 91 -3.96 -14.25 -3.98
C ARG A 91 -2.56 -13.92 -3.52
N THR A 92 -1.59 -14.51 -4.20
CA THR A 92 -0.20 -14.06 -4.12
C THR A 92 -0.12 -12.69 -4.79
N GLU A 93 0.25 -11.68 -4.03
CA GLU A 93 0.64 -10.39 -4.58
C GLU A 93 2.09 -10.47 -5.03
N ASP A 94 2.38 -9.87 -6.18
CA ASP A 94 3.74 -9.74 -6.67
C ASP A 94 4.38 -8.52 -6.00
N PRO A 95 5.37 -8.70 -5.11
CA PRO A 95 6.02 -7.59 -4.44
C PRO A 95 6.70 -6.65 -5.44
N LEU A 96 7.19 -7.15 -6.58
CA LEU A 96 7.82 -6.31 -7.61
C LEU A 96 6.80 -5.34 -8.22
N LYS A 97 5.62 -5.84 -8.60
CA LYS A 97 4.55 -4.96 -9.13
C LYS A 97 4.11 -3.91 -8.13
N THR A 98 4.08 -4.26 -6.84
CA THR A 98 3.73 -3.32 -5.77
C THR A 98 4.80 -2.23 -5.62
N ILE A 99 6.08 -2.62 -5.63
CA ILE A 99 7.20 -1.67 -5.56
C ILE A 99 7.20 -0.77 -6.79
N GLN A 100 7.05 -1.32 -8.00
CA GLN A 100 6.97 -0.57 -9.24
C GLN A 100 5.82 0.44 -9.21
N ALA A 101 4.62 0.04 -8.80
CA ALA A 101 3.49 0.96 -8.69
C ALA A 101 3.76 2.13 -7.72
N GLN A 102 4.44 1.84 -6.60
CA GLN A 102 4.81 2.88 -5.64
C GLN A 102 5.87 3.84 -6.20
N LEU A 103 6.89 3.31 -6.89
CA LEU A 103 7.91 4.12 -7.54
C LEU A 103 7.31 5.01 -8.64
N SER A 104 6.41 4.47 -9.47
CA SER A 104 5.71 5.26 -10.49
C SER A 104 4.86 6.39 -9.88
N LEU A 105 4.19 6.14 -8.75
CA LEU A 105 3.44 7.19 -8.05
C LEU A 105 4.38 8.27 -7.50
N SER A 106 5.53 7.89 -6.94
CA SER A 106 6.54 8.82 -6.45
C SER A 106 7.17 9.64 -7.57
N TRP A 107 7.37 9.04 -8.75
CA TRP A 107 7.88 9.74 -9.94
C TRP A 107 7.00 10.92 -10.32
N VAL A 108 5.69 10.68 -10.48
CA VAL A 108 4.71 11.74 -10.79
C VAL A 108 4.76 12.86 -9.76
N GLY A 109 4.87 12.51 -8.47
CA GLY A 109 4.97 13.51 -7.40
C GLY A 109 6.27 14.33 -7.44
N LEU A 110 7.39 13.77 -7.90
CA LEU A 110 8.65 14.49 -8.03
C LEU A 110 8.67 15.41 -9.26
N GLU A 111 8.11 14.96 -10.38
CA GLU A 111 7.93 15.79 -11.59
C GLU A 111 7.11 17.06 -11.29
N ASP A 112 6.08 16.95 -10.46
CA ASP A 112 5.28 18.09 -10.01
C ASP A 112 6.02 19.04 -9.05
N CYS A 113 7.23 18.69 -8.59
CA CYS A 113 8.05 19.52 -7.70
C CYS A 113 9.02 20.45 -8.43
N HIS A 114 9.11 20.41 -9.77
CA HIS A 114 9.96 21.33 -10.53
C HIS A 114 9.62 22.80 -10.25
N ALA A 115 10.62 23.68 -10.34
CA ALA A 115 10.48 25.09 -9.99
C ALA A 115 9.40 25.81 -10.80
N LYS A 116 9.15 25.37 -12.04
CA LYS A 116 8.03 25.84 -12.87
C LYS A 116 6.68 25.66 -12.15
N GLN A 117 6.45 24.50 -11.55
CA GLN A 117 5.22 24.18 -10.85
C GLN A 117 5.19 24.83 -9.45
N VAL A 118 6.31 24.85 -8.75
CA VAL A 118 6.42 25.50 -7.43
C VAL A 118 6.14 27.01 -7.49
N ARG A 119 6.52 27.69 -8.58
CA ARG A 119 6.19 29.11 -8.82
C ARG A 119 4.69 29.41 -8.83
N SER A 120 3.82 28.41 -9.07
CA SER A 120 2.37 28.60 -8.97
C SER A 120 1.90 28.90 -7.53
N TYR A 121 2.69 28.53 -6.52
CA TYR A 121 2.40 28.75 -5.11
C TYR A 121 2.99 30.07 -4.56
N GLY A 122 3.72 30.84 -5.37
CA GLY A 122 4.25 32.13 -4.96
C GLY A 122 5.54 32.54 -5.67
N LYS A 123 6.05 33.72 -5.30
CA LYS A 123 7.28 34.26 -5.88
C LYS A 123 8.48 33.41 -5.46
N LEU A 124 9.15 32.84 -6.45
CA LEU A 124 10.40 32.08 -6.32
C LEU A 124 11.51 32.84 -7.06
N ASN A 125 12.64 33.11 -6.41
CA ASN A 125 13.79 33.69 -7.09
C ASN A 125 14.54 32.63 -7.90
N ASP A 126 15.30 33.06 -8.90
CA ASP A 126 15.91 32.13 -9.86
C ASP A 126 16.98 31.22 -9.23
N ALA A 127 17.79 31.71 -8.29
CA ALA A 127 18.79 30.88 -7.60
C ALA A 127 18.14 29.74 -6.78
N THR A 128 17.01 30.02 -6.13
CA THR A 128 16.23 28.99 -5.42
C THR A 128 15.55 28.03 -6.40
N ALA A 129 15.04 28.53 -7.52
CA ALA A 129 14.48 27.70 -8.58
C ALA A 129 15.51 26.69 -9.10
N ASP A 130 16.71 27.15 -9.45
CA ASP A 130 17.80 26.30 -9.93
C ASP A 130 18.20 25.23 -8.90
N THR A 131 18.20 25.59 -7.61
CA THR A 131 18.52 24.66 -6.52
C THR A 131 17.48 23.57 -6.38
N ILE A 132 16.19 23.92 -6.50
CA ILE A 132 15.08 22.95 -6.46
C ILE A 132 15.20 22.01 -7.64
N ASP A 133 15.35 22.53 -8.86
CA ASP A 133 15.41 21.71 -10.06
C ASP A 133 16.59 20.73 -10.02
N GLN A 134 17.77 21.15 -9.58
CA GLN A 134 18.93 20.25 -9.40
C GLN A 134 18.67 19.14 -8.37
N GLY A 135 18.03 19.47 -7.25
CA GLY A 135 17.71 18.49 -6.20
C GLY A 135 16.65 17.48 -6.66
N ILE A 136 15.60 17.95 -7.34
CA ILE A 136 14.54 17.10 -7.88
C ILE A 136 15.10 16.17 -8.96
N GLU A 137 15.95 16.67 -9.86
CA GLU A 137 16.59 15.86 -10.90
C GLU A 137 17.42 14.70 -10.30
N GLN A 138 18.15 14.96 -9.21
CA GLN A 138 18.91 13.90 -8.52
C GLN A 138 18.00 12.83 -7.91
N LEU A 139 16.86 13.23 -7.34
CA LEU A 139 15.89 12.29 -6.77
C LEU A 139 15.20 11.47 -7.86
N ILE A 140 14.83 12.12 -8.96
CA ILE A 140 14.31 11.52 -10.20
C ILE A 140 15.29 10.46 -10.70
N GLN A 141 16.57 10.81 -10.89
CA GLN A 141 17.60 9.89 -11.36
C GLN A 141 17.73 8.66 -10.43
N THR A 142 17.74 8.88 -9.11
CA THR A 142 17.76 7.79 -8.12
C THR A 142 16.54 6.88 -8.26
N LEU A 143 15.36 7.45 -8.48
CA LEU A 143 14.12 6.70 -8.67
C LEU A 143 14.16 5.86 -9.95
N LEU A 144 14.68 6.41 -11.06
CA LEU A 144 14.89 5.67 -12.32
C LEU A 144 15.80 4.45 -12.11
N GLU A 145 16.90 4.61 -11.36
CA GLU A 145 17.80 3.51 -11.03
C GLU A 145 17.11 2.40 -10.24
N LEU A 146 16.27 2.76 -9.26
CA LEU A 146 15.45 1.80 -8.50
C LEU A 146 14.43 1.08 -9.41
N MET A 147 13.82 1.79 -10.37
CA MET A 147 12.93 1.18 -11.34
C MET A 147 13.66 0.21 -12.28
N GLN A 148 14.88 0.53 -12.69
CA GLN A 148 15.69 -0.38 -13.50
C GLN A 148 16.03 -1.67 -12.75
N ILE A 149 16.43 -1.58 -11.47
CA ILE A 149 16.73 -2.74 -10.63
C ILE A 149 15.51 -3.65 -10.49
N THR A 150 14.34 -3.05 -10.26
CA THR A 150 13.09 -3.78 -10.04
C THR A 150 12.49 -4.34 -11.33
N SER A 151 12.83 -3.78 -12.50
CA SER A 151 12.41 -4.27 -13.81
C SER A 151 13.36 -5.35 -14.38
N GLY A 152 14.65 -5.27 -14.06
CA GLY A 152 15.67 -6.23 -14.52
C GLY A 152 15.59 -7.62 -13.88
N SER A 153 14.72 -7.82 -12.88
CA SER A 153 14.46 -9.13 -12.26
C SER A 153 13.43 -9.98 -13.04
N GLN A 154 13.00 -9.53 -14.22
CA GLN A 154 11.87 -10.09 -14.99
C GLN A 154 12.22 -10.57 -16.42
N LEU A 155 13.51 -10.77 -16.73
CA LEU A 155 13.98 -11.21 -18.05
C LEU A 155 13.87 -12.74 -18.26
N ASP A 156 12.68 -13.32 -18.09
CA ASP A 156 12.37 -14.68 -18.59
C ASP A 156 10.90 -14.86 -19.06
N ASP A 157 10.08 -13.80 -19.14
CA ASP A 157 8.72 -13.89 -19.70
C ASP A 157 8.55 -12.98 -20.93
N PRO A 158 8.46 -13.53 -22.16
CA PRO A 158 8.33 -12.78 -23.41
C PRO A 158 6.94 -12.13 -23.64
N SER A 159 6.08 -12.07 -22.62
CA SER A 159 4.68 -11.66 -22.78
C SER A 159 4.34 -10.24 -22.28
N ILE A 160 5.31 -9.41 -21.89
CA ILE A 160 5.05 -8.05 -21.37
C ILE A 160 5.37 -6.99 -22.44
N PRO A 161 4.40 -6.12 -22.82
CA PRO A 161 4.68 -5.02 -23.74
C PRO A 161 5.60 -3.98 -23.08
N ALA A 162 6.53 -3.42 -23.85
CA ALA A 162 7.34 -2.28 -23.45
C ALA A 162 6.41 -1.08 -23.16
N TYR A 163 6.10 -0.85 -21.89
CA TYR A 163 5.56 0.43 -21.46
C TYR A 163 6.73 1.40 -21.53
N PHE A 164 6.86 2.12 -22.64
CA PHE A 164 7.57 3.41 -22.88
C PHE A 164 7.89 3.48 -24.38
N GLU A 165 6.86 3.58 -25.22
CA GLU A 165 7.02 4.27 -26.51
C GLU A 165 6.26 5.59 -26.38
N ASN A 166 7.03 6.67 -26.53
CA ASN A 166 6.55 8.03 -26.52
C ASN A 166 5.73 8.27 -27.79
N ASP A 167 4.45 8.59 -27.64
CA ASP A 167 3.69 9.24 -28.70
C ASP A 167 4.01 10.75 -28.66
N ASP A 168 5.12 11.12 -29.29
CA ASP A 168 5.32 12.46 -29.83
C ASP A 168 4.72 12.48 -31.24
N GLU A 169 3.56 13.13 -31.41
CA GLU A 169 3.16 13.89 -32.61
C GLU A 169 2.01 14.86 -32.32
#